data_AF-A0A383B897-F1
#
_entry.id   AF-A0A383B897-F1
#
_cell.length_a   1.000
_cell.length_b   1.000
_cell.length_c   1.000
_cell.angle_alpha   90.00
_cell.angle_beta   90.00
_cell.angle_gamma   90.00
#
_symmetry.space_group_name_H-M   'P 1'
#
loop_
_entity.id
_entity.type
_entity.pdbx_description
1 polymer ?
#
loop_
_entity_poly.entity_id
_entity_poly.type
_entity_poly.pdbx_seq_one_letter_code
_entity_poly.pdbx_strand_id
1 'polypeptide(L)'
;CLADAVLSDPGGSAYAVEMGDCYGGIVLWCEDPSACNFMEDGDCEYAEQNYDCDGNCTAGEDCLGECGGSAEIDECGVCDGSGETEECGCEGIPDGACDCDGNVLDECGECGGDGIEDGACDCDGNEDSGCGCGEDIYECWNGSYECDVSDCPDDASITYNVYRDGNLLISGLENVSHVDGDLGYLVTHCYTVTYTSDGVESDHSDEACATTNEDPYIYGCMNESACNYDPEANMDDGNCEYAEENY
;
A
#
# COMPACT_ATOMS: atom_id res chain seq x y z
N CYS A 1 -7.22 -51.58 -73.39
CA CYS A 1 -7.91 -52.34 -74.44
C CYS A 1 -7.57 -51.77 -75.80
N LEU A 2 -7.56 -52.59 -76.85
CA LEU A 2 -7.56 -52.12 -78.24
C LEU A 2 -9.01 -52.10 -78.74
N ALA A 3 -9.38 -51.04 -79.46
CA ALA A 3 -10.65 -50.92 -80.16
C ALA A 3 -10.38 -50.63 -81.65
N ASP A 4 -11.36 -50.93 -82.50
CA ASP A 4 -11.37 -50.63 -83.94
C ASP A 4 -10.25 -51.29 -84.77
N ALA A 5 -9.88 -52.53 -84.43
CA ALA A 5 -8.95 -53.29 -85.26
C ALA A 5 -9.60 -53.69 -86.59
N VAL A 6 -8.98 -53.26 -87.70
CA VAL A 6 -9.39 -53.64 -89.06
C VAL A 6 -8.40 -54.66 -89.61
N LEU A 7 -8.86 -55.89 -89.81
CA LEU A 7 -8.12 -56.95 -90.51
C LEU A 7 -8.73 -57.16 -91.89
N SER A 8 -7.90 -57.11 -92.94
CA SER A 8 -8.32 -57.38 -94.32
C SER A 8 -7.54 -58.52 -94.95
N ASP A 9 -8.14 -59.15 -95.95
CA ASP A 9 -7.43 -60.08 -96.83
C ASP A 9 -6.51 -59.34 -97.83
N PRO A 10 -5.66 -60.06 -98.60
CA PRO A 10 -4.80 -59.44 -99.63
C PRO A 10 -5.55 -58.74 -100.77
N GLY A 11 -6.87 -58.95 -100.88
CA GLY A 11 -7.76 -58.27 -101.82
C GLY A 11 -8.43 -57.01 -101.27
N GLY A 12 -8.18 -56.66 -99.99
CA GLY A 12 -8.70 -55.45 -99.34
C GLY A 12 -10.09 -55.58 -98.73
N SER A 13 -10.66 -56.79 -98.64
CA SER A 13 -11.96 -57.01 -97.99
C SER A 13 -11.78 -57.19 -96.48
N ALA A 14 -12.57 -56.48 -95.67
CA ALA A 14 -12.47 -56.55 -94.21
C ALA A 14 -13.12 -57.83 -93.64
N TYR A 15 -12.44 -58.46 -92.69
CA TYR A 15 -12.99 -59.55 -91.88
C TYR A 15 -13.64 -59.01 -90.61
N ALA A 16 -14.81 -59.54 -90.26
CA ALA A 16 -15.39 -59.35 -88.94
C ALA A 16 -14.61 -60.21 -87.93
N VAL A 17 -13.91 -59.55 -87.01
CA VAL A 17 -13.19 -60.22 -85.91
C VAL A 17 -13.81 -59.79 -84.61
N GLU A 18 -14.25 -60.74 -83.80
CA GLU A 18 -14.61 -60.46 -82.41
C GLU A 18 -13.32 -60.44 -81.58
N MET A 19 -12.91 -59.24 -81.16
CA MET A 19 -11.88 -59.10 -80.15
C MET A 19 -12.53 -59.40 -78.80
N GLY A 20 -11.97 -60.40 -78.09
CA GLY A 20 -12.45 -60.81 -76.77
C GLY A 20 -12.37 -59.71 -75.72
N ASP A 21 -12.90 -60.01 -74.53
CA ASP A 21 -13.13 -59.01 -73.48
C ASP A 21 -11.88 -58.25 -73.03
N CYS A 22 -12.10 -56.97 -72.76
CA CYS A 22 -11.18 -56.10 -72.05
C CYS A 22 -10.80 -56.68 -70.67
N TYR A 23 -9.57 -57.17 -70.50
CA TYR A 23 -8.99 -57.26 -69.16
C TYR A 23 -8.50 -55.88 -68.74
N GLY A 24 -9.31 -55.21 -67.93
CA GLY A 24 -9.03 -53.89 -67.36
C GLY A 24 -9.14 -53.94 -65.84
N GLY A 25 -8.13 -53.38 -65.18
CA GLY A 25 -8.13 -53.09 -63.75
C GLY A 25 -7.25 -54.03 -62.96
N ILE A 26 -6.05 -53.56 -62.59
CA ILE A 26 -5.48 -53.97 -61.31
C ILE A 26 -6.53 -53.54 -60.29
N VAL A 27 -7.28 -54.50 -59.75
CA VAL A 27 -8.01 -54.27 -58.50
C VAL A 27 -6.90 -54.03 -57.49
N LEU A 28 -6.74 -52.78 -57.05
CA LEU A 28 -5.92 -52.48 -55.89
C LEU A 28 -6.66 -53.07 -54.69
N TRP A 29 -6.43 -54.35 -54.44
CA TRP A 29 -6.78 -54.98 -53.17
C TRP A 29 -5.65 -54.70 -52.18
N CYS A 30 -5.96 -54.60 -50.90
CA CYS A 30 -4.93 -54.47 -49.88
C CYS A 30 -4.23 -55.82 -49.65
N GLU A 31 -2.95 -55.95 -50.04
CA GLU A 31 -2.13 -57.16 -49.83
C GLU A 31 -1.36 -57.17 -48.49
N ASP A 32 -1.47 -56.10 -47.69
CA ASP A 32 -0.75 -55.98 -46.44
C ASP A 32 -1.51 -56.71 -45.31
N PRO A 33 -0.96 -57.80 -44.74
CA PRO A 33 -1.62 -58.53 -43.66
C PRO A 33 -1.70 -57.75 -42.33
N SER A 34 -1.07 -56.58 -42.24
CA SER A 34 -1.17 -55.68 -41.09
C SER A 34 -2.23 -54.58 -41.23
N ALA A 35 -2.86 -54.45 -42.41
CA ALA A 35 -3.96 -53.53 -42.63
C ALA A 35 -5.29 -54.10 -42.12
N CYS A 36 -6.19 -53.21 -41.73
CA CYS A 36 -7.52 -53.54 -41.21
C CYS A 36 -8.47 -54.07 -42.27
N ASN A 37 -8.24 -53.71 -43.54
CA ASN A 37 -9.01 -54.17 -44.70
C ASN A 37 -8.21 -55.15 -45.57
N PHE A 38 -7.41 -56.03 -44.96
CA PHE A 38 -6.63 -57.04 -45.67
C PHE A 38 -7.51 -57.91 -46.58
N MET A 39 -7.13 -58.02 -47.86
CA MET A 39 -7.88 -58.69 -48.93
C MET A 39 -9.24 -58.08 -49.28
N GLU A 40 -9.51 -56.84 -48.87
CA GLU A 40 -10.68 -56.08 -49.32
C GLU A 40 -10.34 -55.13 -50.48
N ASP A 41 -11.37 -54.72 -51.22
CA ASP A 41 -11.24 -53.78 -52.33
C ASP A 41 -11.00 -52.36 -51.80
N GLY A 42 -9.90 -51.72 -52.22
CA GLY A 42 -9.57 -50.35 -51.82
C GLY A 42 -8.13 -50.19 -51.38
N ASP A 43 -7.76 -48.95 -51.05
CA ASP A 43 -6.45 -48.64 -50.47
C ASP A 43 -6.34 -49.25 -49.06
N CYS A 44 -5.12 -49.64 -48.63
CA CYS A 44 -4.91 -50.20 -47.30
C CYS A 44 -5.21 -49.18 -46.20
N GLU A 45 -6.14 -49.52 -45.31
CA GLU A 45 -6.47 -48.78 -44.10
C GLU A 45 -5.79 -49.46 -42.92
N TYR A 46 -5.10 -48.69 -42.08
CA TYR A 46 -4.39 -49.19 -40.91
C TYR A 46 -5.05 -48.67 -39.65
N ALA A 47 -4.90 -49.42 -38.56
CA ALA A 47 -5.36 -48.96 -37.27
C ALA A 47 -4.60 -47.68 -36.87
N GLU A 48 -5.30 -46.78 -36.19
CA GLU A 48 -4.66 -45.62 -35.59
C GLU A 48 -3.64 -46.06 -34.53
N GLN A 49 -2.65 -45.20 -34.25
CA GLN A 49 -1.62 -45.52 -33.28
C GLN A 49 -2.24 -45.86 -31.92
N ASN A 50 -1.81 -46.96 -31.31
CA ASN A 50 -2.33 -47.52 -30.07
C ASN A 50 -3.74 -48.12 -30.14
N TYR A 51 -4.40 -48.12 -31.29
CA TYR A 51 -5.70 -48.79 -31.46
C TYR A 51 -5.56 -50.07 -32.28
N ASP A 52 -6.51 -50.99 -32.11
CA ASP A 52 -6.72 -52.09 -33.04
C ASP A 52 -7.69 -51.67 -34.17
N CYS A 53 -7.90 -52.57 -35.13
CA CYS A 53 -8.76 -52.31 -36.29
C CYS A 53 -10.26 -52.19 -35.95
N ASP A 54 -10.67 -52.64 -34.77
CA ASP A 54 -12.05 -52.50 -34.27
C ASP A 54 -12.20 -51.17 -33.48
N GLY A 55 -11.13 -50.39 -33.35
CA GLY A 55 -11.08 -49.14 -32.61
C GLY A 55 -10.90 -49.33 -31.09
N ASN A 56 -10.51 -50.50 -30.62
CA ASN A 56 -10.21 -50.71 -29.20
C ASN A 56 -8.79 -50.25 -28.87
N CYS A 57 -8.62 -49.65 -27.69
CA CYS A 57 -7.33 -49.24 -27.21
C CYS A 57 -6.45 -50.44 -26.85
N THR A 58 -5.24 -50.49 -27.42
CA THR A 58 -4.22 -51.54 -27.22
C THR A 58 -3.06 -51.09 -26.35
N ALA A 59 -2.83 -49.77 -26.24
CA ALA A 59 -2.08 -49.20 -25.13
C ALA A 59 -3.01 -49.09 -23.90
N GLY A 60 -2.50 -48.83 -22.71
CA GLY A 60 -3.38 -48.42 -21.61
C GLY A 60 -3.99 -47.05 -21.92
N GLU A 61 -5.19 -46.76 -21.42
CA GLU A 61 -5.72 -45.40 -21.37
C GLU A 61 -5.06 -44.65 -20.21
N ASP A 62 -4.76 -43.37 -20.42
CA ASP A 62 -4.31 -42.48 -19.34
C ASP A 62 -5.49 -41.99 -18.49
N CYS A 63 -5.24 -41.14 -17.49
CA CYS A 63 -6.32 -40.68 -16.60
C CYS A 63 -7.32 -39.70 -17.25
N LEU A 64 -7.06 -39.20 -18.46
CA LEU A 64 -8.03 -38.45 -19.29
C LEU A 64 -8.83 -39.37 -20.22
N GLY A 65 -8.51 -40.67 -20.26
CA GLY A 65 -9.09 -41.63 -21.18
C GLY A 65 -8.46 -41.61 -22.57
N GLU A 66 -7.26 -41.01 -22.71
CA GLU A 66 -6.54 -41.02 -23.99
C GLU A 66 -5.71 -42.30 -24.15
N CYS A 67 -5.92 -42.99 -25.27
CA CYS A 67 -5.24 -44.25 -25.55
C CYS A 67 -3.73 -44.07 -25.77
N GLY A 68 -2.93 -44.60 -24.85
CA GLY A 68 -1.48 -44.40 -24.84
C GLY A 68 -1.07 -42.94 -24.60
N GLY A 69 -1.96 -42.16 -23.97
CA GLY A 69 -1.63 -40.85 -23.44
C GLY A 69 -0.64 -40.94 -22.27
N SER A 70 -0.18 -39.78 -21.83
CA SER A 70 0.83 -39.66 -20.77
C SER A 70 0.31 -38.92 -19.54
N ALA A 71 -0.98 -38.66 -19.47
CA ALA A 71 -1.55 -37.92 -18.35
C ALA A 71 -1.54 -38.79 -17.10
N GLU A 72 -1.00 -38.25 -16.01
CA GLU A 72 -0.86 -38.98 -14.74
C GLU A 72 -1.69 -38.31 -13.65
N ILE A 73 -2.17 -39.12 -12.70
CA ILE A 73 -2.86 -38.60 -11.52
C ILE A 73 -1.82 -37.96 -10.59
N ASP A 74 -2.04 -36.69 -10.23
CA ASP A 74 -1.23 -35.99 -9.24
C ASP A 74 -1.57 -36.42 -7.80
N GLU A 75 -0.86 -35.87 -6.81
CA GLU A 75 -1.10 -36.12 -5.40
C GLU A 75 -2.52 -35.75 -4.93
N CYS A 76 -3.22 -34.88 -5.67
CA CYS A 76 -4.58 -34.42 -5.43
C CYS A 76 -5.65 -35.29 -6.08
N GLY A 77 -5.27 -36.35 -6.79
CA GLY A 77 -6.21 -37.18 -7.53
C GLY A 77 -6.69 -36.57 -8.84
N VAL A 78 -6.06 -35.47 -9.30
CA VAL A 78 -6.41 -34.74 -10.51
C VAL A 78 -5.46 -35.15 -11.64
N CYS A 79 -6.03 -35.47 -12.80
CA CYS A 79 -5.25 -35.88 -13.95
C CYS A 79 -4.51 -34.69 -14.59
N ASP A 80 -3.19 -34.80 -14.74
CA ASP A 80 -2.28 -33.71 -15.12
C ASP A 80 -2.53 -32.41 -14.32
N GLY A 81 -2.95 -32.59 -13.06
CA GLY A 81 -3.18 -31.48 -12.15
C GLY A 81 -1.88 -30.78 -11.75
N SER A 82 -2.02 -29.57 -11.21
CA SER A 82 -0.87 -28.79 -10.74
C SER A 82 -0.28 -29.31 -9.43
N GLY A 83 -0.88 -30.34 -8.81
CA GLY A 83 -0.54 -30.83 -7.48
C GLY A 83 -0.93 -29.83 -6.39
N GLU A 84 -0.30 -30.00 -5.22
CA GLU A 84 -0.47 -29.16 -4.02
C GLU A 84 0.00 -27.72 -4.28
N THR A 85 -0.87 -26.92 -4.89
CA THR A 85 -0.55 -25.54 -5.32
C THR A 85 -1.31 -24.48 -4.54
N GLU A 86 -2.31 -24.89 -3.76
CA GLU A 86 -3.10 -24.03 -2.91
C GLU A 86 -2.58 -24.05 -1.46
N GLU A 87 -3.00 -23.07 -0.66
CA GLU A 87 -2.53 -22.90 0.73
C GLU A 87 -2.93 -24.06 1.65
N CYS A 88 -4.02 -24.77 1.31
CA CYS A 88 -4.45 -26.01 1.95
C CYS A 88 -4.18 -27.23 1.09
N GLY A 89 -3.19 -27.12 0.21
CA GLY A 89 -2.74 -28.21 -0.63
C GLY A 89 -3.52 -28.32 -1.94
N CYS A 90 -4.47 -29.27 -1.99
CA CYS A 90 -5.34 -29.53 -3.15
C CYS A 90 -6.62 -28.70 -3.18
N GLU A 91 -6.98 -28.12 -2.05
CA GLU A 91 -8.16 -27.26 -1.89
C GLU A 91 -7.72 -25.88 -1.41
N GLY A 92 -8.51 -24.86 -1.72
CA GLY A 92 -8.34 -23.53 -1.13
C GLY A 92 -8.82 -23.51 0.33
N ILE A 93 -8.48 -22.44 1.06
CA ILE A 93 -9.07 -22.18 2.39
C ILE A 93 -10.60 -22.11 2.25
N PRO A 94 -11.38 -22.80 3.11
CA PRO A 94 -12.84 -22.77 3.05
C PRO A 94 -13.40 -21.33 3.13
N ASP A 95 -14.51 -21.08 2.43
CA ASP A 95 -15.16 -19.76 2.44
C ASP A 95 -15.49 -19.31 3.87
N GLY A 96 -14.93 -18.17 4.28
CA GLY A 96 -15.12 -17.59 5.61
C GLY A 96 -14.19 -18.16 6.69
N ALA A 97 -13.32 -19.11 6.35
CA ALA A 97 -12.23 -19.54 7.20
C ALA A 97 -10.97 -18.69 6.98
N CYS A 98 -10.10 -18.67 7.98
CA CYS A 98 -8.77 -18.06 7.93
C CYS A 98 -7.64 -19.09 7.85
N ASP A 99 -7.96 -20.38 7.99
CA ASP A 99 -7.03 -21.49 7.81
C ASP A 99 -7.70 -22.76 7.26
N CYS A 100 -6.88 -23.78 7.04
CA CYS A 100 -7.30 -25.06 6.47
C CYS A 100 -8.15 -25.93 7.41
N ASP A 101 -8.07 -25.69 8.71
CA ASP A 101 -8.88 -26.40 9.70
C ASP A 101 -10.30 -25.80 9.80
N GLY A 102 -10.55 -24.71 9.08
CA GLY A 102 -11.85 -24.03 9.06
C GLY A 102 -12.04 -23.06 10.23
N ASN A 103 -10.95 -22.65 10.89
CA ASN A 103 -11.03 -21.66 11.95
C ASN A 103 -11.43 -20.30 11.36
N VAL A 104 -12.02 -19.46 12.20
CA VAL A 104 -12.46 -18.12 11.84
C VAL A 104 -11.62 -17.09 12.57
N LEU A 105 -11.52 -15.88 12.01
CA LEU A 105 -10.90 -14.76 12.70
C LEU A 105 -11.77 -14.37 13.90
N ASP A 106 -11.14 -14.14 15.04
CA ASP A 106 -11.78 -13.53 16.21
C ASP A 106 -11.92 -12.00 16.04
N GLU A 107 -12.44 -11.34 17.07
CA GLU A 107 -12.60 -9.87 17.12
C GLU A 107 -11.27 -9.11 17.05
N CYS A 108 -10.15 -9.79 17.31
CA CYS A 108 -8.79 -9.26 17.22
C CYS A 108 -8.13 -9.52 15.87
N GLY A 109 -8.80 -10.25 14.98
CA GLY A 109 -8.25 -10.64 13.68
C GLY A 109 -7.22 -11.77 13.78
N GLU A 110 -7.21 -12.52 14.89
CA GLU A 110 -6.40 -13.71 15.04
C GLU A 110 -7.19 -14.95 14.60
N CYS A 111 -6.55 -15.81 13.80
CA CYS A 111 -7.19 -17.00 13.28
C CYS A 111 -7.29 -18.09 14.35
N GLY A 112 -8.51 -18.47 14.74
CA GLY A 112 -8.74 -19.44 15.81
C GLY A 112 -8.30 -18.94 17.19
N GLY A 113 -8.21 -17.62 17.36
CA GLY A 113 -7.87 -16.98 18.63
C GLY A 113 -9.01 -17.08 19.65
N ASP A 114 -8.67 -16.80 20.91
CA ASP A 114 -9.61 -16.78 22.03
C ASP A 114 -10.42 -15.46 22.09
N GLY A 115 -10.12 -14.49 21.22
CA GLY A 115 -10.73 -13.16 21.21
C GLY A 115 -10.21 -12.25 22.32
N ILE A 116 -11.02 -11.26 22.68
CA ILE A 116 -10.72 -10.32 23.77
C ILE A 116 -10.88 -11.05 25.11
N GLU A 117 -9.85 -11.03 25.95
CA GLU A 117 -9.89 -11.65 27.28
C GLU A 117 -10.99 -11.04 28.18
N ASP A 118 -11.54 -11.85 29.10
CA ASP A 118 -12.56 -11.40 30.05
C ASP A 118 -12.03 -10.23 30.92
N GLY A 119 -12.62 -9.05 30.73
CA GLY A 119 -12.25 -7.82 31.45
C GLY A 119 -11.37 -6.86 30.64
N ALA A 120 -10.81 -7.32 29.52
CA ALA A 120 -10.18 -6.44 28.55
C ALA A 120 -11.24 -5.76 27.67
N CYS A 121 -10.94 -4.56 27.22
CA CYS A 121 -11.76 -3.81 26.26
C CYS A 121 -11.17 -3.80 24.84
N ASP A 122 -9.92 -4.26 24.68
CA ASP A 122 -9.24 -4.43 23.40
C ASP A 122 -8.33 -5.67 23.40
N CYS A 123 -7.69 -5.89 22.26
CA CYS A 123 -6.83 -7.05 21.99
C CYS A 123 -5.44 -6.94 22.64
N ASP A 124 -5.06 -5.74 23.11
CA ASP A 124 -3.82 -5.54 23.85
C ASP A 124 -3.99 -5.84 25.35
N GLY A 125 -5.21 -6.19 25.77
CA GLY A 125 -5.54 -6.54 27.15
C GLY A 125 -5.76 -5.32 28.05
N ASN A 126 -6.08 -4.15 27.47
CA ASN A 126 -6.31 -2.95 28.25
C ASN A 126 -7.65 -3.03 28.99
N GLU A 127 -7.71 -2.46 30.20
CA GLU A 127 -8.93 -2.32 30.98
C GLU A 127 -9.54 -0.93 30.77
N ASP A 128 -10.86 -0.84 30.54
CA ASP A 128 -11.56 0.45 30.43
C ASP A 128 -11.71 1.08 31.82
N SER A 129 -10.88 2.09 32.09
CA SER A 129 -10.92 2.83 33.35
C SER A 129 -11.97 3.96 33.36
N GLY A 130 -12.83 4.03 32.33
CA GLY A 130 -13.94 4.97 32.23
C GLY A 130 -13.78 6.04 31.16
N CYS A 131 -12.64 6.06 30.46
CA CYS A 131 -12.33 6.98 29.37
C CYS A 131 -12.21 6.32 28.00
N GLY A 132 -12.67 5.08 27.88
CA GLY A 132 -12.46 4.26 26.70
C GLY A 132 -11.22 3.38 26.85
N CYS A 133 -11.04 2.53 25.85
CA CYS A 133 -10.06 1.47 25.96
C CYS A 133 -8.63 1.95 25.75
N GLY A 134 -7.75 1.67 26.70
CA GLY A 134 -6.34 2.06 26.63
C GLY A 134 -6.09 3.56 26.79
N GLU A 135 -7.10 4.33 27.19
CA GLU A 135 -6.99 5.77 27.39
C GLU A 135 -6.63 6.11 28.84
N ASP A 136 -5.72 7.08 29.00
CA ASP A 136 -5.31 7.59 30.30
C ASP A 136 -6.38 8.51 30.89
N ILE A 137 -6.57 8.44 32.21
CA ILE A 137 -7.42 9.38 32.95
C ILE A 137 -6.58 10.57 33.40
N TYR A 138 -7.04 11.77 33.10
CA TYR A 138 -6.40 13.01 33.55
C TYR A 138 -7.03 13.52 34.84
N GLU A 139 -6.19 13.80 35.84
CA GLU A 139 -6.59 14.55 37.03
C GLU A 139 -6.62 16.05 36.71
N CYS A 140 -7.80 16.65 36.78
CA CYS A 140 -7.99 18.09 36.62
C CYS A 140 -7.53 18.87 37.86
N TRP A 141 -7.28 20.17 37.68
CA TRP A 141 -6.81 21.08 38.73
C TRP A 141 -7.78 21.22 39.93
N ASN A 142 -9.07 20.95 39.72
CA ASN A 142 -10.11 20.94 40.76
C ASN A 142 -10.27 19.57 41.47
N GLY A 143 -9.45 18.57 41.12
CA GLY A 143 -9.53 17.21 41.63
C GLY A 143 -10.61 16.32 40.98
N SER A 144 -11.22 16.74 39.86
CA SER A 144 -12.03 15.86 39.01
C SER A 144 -11.15 15.02 38.08
N TYR A 145 -11.74 14.00 37.48
CA TYR A 145 -11.08 13.08 36.55
C TYR A 145 -11.80 13.16 35.21
N GLU A 146 -11.08 13.49 34.14
CA GLU A 146 -11.63 13.62 32.78
C GLU A 146 -10.74 12.90 31.76
N CYS A 147 -11.28 12.66 30.56
CA CYS A 147 -10.61 11.89 29.52
C CYS A 147 -9.76 12.74 28.58
N ASP A 148 -9.94 14.06 28.62
CA ASP A 148 -9.12 15.04 27.91
C ASP A 148 -8.92 16.26 28.81
N VAL A 149 -7.72 16.85 28.76
CA VAL A 149 -7.39 18.06 29.53
C VAL A 149 -8.28 19.25 29.16
N SER A 150 -8.85 19.27 27.96
CA SER A 150 -9.78 20.31 27.49
C SER A 150 -11.20 20.15 28.03
N ASP A 151 -11.56 18.97 28.53
CA ASP A 151 -12.85 18.74 29.20
C ASP A 151 -12.78 19.07 30.70
N CYS A 152 -11.58 19.31 31.23
CA CYS A 152 -11.43 19.85 32.58
C CYS A 152 -12.16 21.20 32.69
N PRO A 153 -12.92 21.46 33.77
CA PRO A 153 -13.64 22.71 33.93
C PRO A 153 -12.70 23.92 33.82
N ASP A 154 -13.03 24.87 32.95
CA ASP A 154 -12.30 26.13 32.85
C ASP A 154 -12.48 26.94 34.14
N ASP A 155 -11.39 27.21 34.86
CA ASP A 155 -11.45 28.17 35.97
C ASP A 155 -11.62 29.57 35.38
N ALA A 156 -12.83 30.10 35.41
CA ALA A 156 -13.10 31.50 35.05
C ALA A 156 -12.53 32.51 36.07
N SER A 157 -11.50 32.16 36.85
CA SER A 157 -10.91 33.03 37.87
C SER A 157 -9.39 33.06 37.94
N ILE A 158 -8.67 32.21 37.19
CA ILE A 158 -7.22 32.31 37.19
C ILE A 158 -6.76 33.57 36.48
N THR A 159 -5.97 34.36 37.19
CA THR A 159 -5.27 35.51 36.61
C THR A 159 -3.79 35.39 36.88
N TYR A 160 -2.96 35.81 35.94
CA TYR A 160 -1.50 35.74 36.09
C TYR A 160 -0.94 37.06 36.60
N ASN A 161 0.09 36.97 37.44
CA ASN A 161 0.91 38.10 37.84
C ASN A 161 2.32 37.91 37.28
N VAL A 162 2.87 38.96 36.68
CA VAL A 162 4.24 38.95 36.14
C VAL A 162 5.09 39.84 37.03
N TYR A 163 6.25 39.33 37.41
CA TYR A 163 7.23 40.01 38.22
C TYR A 163 8.49 40.26 37.40
N ARG A 164 9.10 41.44 37.56
CA ARG A 164 10.38 41.81 36.97
C ARG A 164 11.35 42.19 38.10
N ASP A 165 12.50 41.52 38.15
CA ASP A 165 13.55 41.74 39.14
C ASP A 165 13.01 41.70 40.58
N GLY A 166 12.08 40.76 40.84
CA GLY A 166 11.40 40.56 42.12
C GLY A 166 10.28 41.57 42.46
N ASN A 167 9.96 42.52 41.57
CA ASN A 167 8.89 43.50 41.76
C ASN A 167 7.68 43.18 40.86
N LEU A 168 6.47 43.36 41.38
CA LEU A 168 5.24 43.15 40.61
C LEU A 168 5.18 44.17 39.45
N LEU A 169 5.15 43.65 38.23
CA LEU A 169 5.05 44.45 37.00
C LEU A 169 3.58 44.64 36.60
N ILE A 170 2.83 43.55 36.56
CA ILE A 170 1.42 43.52 36.19
C ILE A 170 0.71 42.38 36.92
N SER A 171 -0.57 42.59 37.24
CA SER A 171 -1.43 41.63 37.93
C SER A 171 -2.77 41.55 37.21
N GLY A 172 -3.46 40.41 37.31
CA GLY A 172 -4.80 40.26 36.74
C GLY A 172 -4.81 39.91 35.26
N LEU A 173 -3.74 39.31 34.72
CA LEU A 173 -3.70 38.91 33.31
C LEU A 173 -4.59 37.68 33.08
N GLU A 174 -5.62 37.83 32.25
CA GLU A 174 -6.45 36.71 31.78
C GLU A 174 -5.78 35.95 30.62
N ASN A 175 -4.82 36.58 29.93
CA ASN A 175 -4.09 36.00 28.81
C ASN A 175 -2.63 35.68 29.20
N VAL A 176 -2.08 34.61 28.62
CA VAL A 176 -0.70 34.13 28.86
C VAL A 176 0.39 34.94 28.13
N SER A 177 0.13 36.21 27.80
CA SER A 177 1.12 37.06 27.14
C SER A 177 1.13 38.49 27.68
N HIS A 178 2.33 39.03 27.81
CA HIS A 178 2.58 40.41 28.22
C HIS A 178 3.82 40.92 27.49
N VAL A 179 3.77 42.19 27.06
CA VAL A 179 4.90 42.87 26.42
C VAL A 179 5.35 43.97 27.36
N ASP A 180 6.59 43.86 27.82
CA ASP A 180 7.25 44.87 28.66
C ASP A 180 8.14 45.78 27.80
N GLY A 181 8.16 47.07 28.12
CA GLY A 181 8.82 48.12 27.35
C GLY A 181 9.71 49.00 28.21
N ASP A 182 10.41 49.96 27.58
CA ASP A 182 11.28 50.93 28.27
C ASP A 182 12.36 50.30 29.17
N LEU A 183 12.89 49.16 28.73
CA LEU A 183 13.86 48.34 29.47
C LEU A 183 15.32 48.87 29.39
N GLY A 184 15.56 49.89 28.57
CA GLY A 184 16.91 50.37 28.28
C GLY A 184 17.73 49.40 27.43
N TYR A 185 19.01 49.72 27.22
CA TYR A 185 19.93 48.95 26.38
C TYR A 185 20.99 48.25 27.20
N LEU A 186 21.37 47.03 26.82
CA LEU A 186 22.32 46.18 27.54
C LEU A 186 21.95 45.95 29.02
N VAL A 187 20.66 45.96 29.35
CA VAL A 187 20.17 45.72 30.71
C VAL A 187 19.60 44.31 30.80
N THR A 188 20.03 43.56 31.80
CA THR A 188 19.46 42.24 32.12
C THR A 188 18.25 42.39 33.02
N HIS A 189 17.13 41.77 32.64
CA HIS A 189 15.92 41.67 33.43
C HIS A 189 15.56 40.20 33.65
N CYS A 190 15.12 39.87 34.86
CA CYS A 190 14.68 38.54 35.26
C CYS A 190 13.18 38.55 35.55
N TYR A 191 12.47 37.56 35.02
CA TYR A 191 11.02 37.45 35.11
C TYR A 191 10.62 36.18 35.86
N THR A 192 9.58 36.29 36.68
CA THR A 192 8.85 35.16 37.27
C THR A 192 7.35 35.41 37.13
N VAL A 193 6.58 34.32 37.08
CA VAL A 193 5.13 34.36 36.94
C VAL A 193 4.49 33.59 38.08
N THR A 194 3.40 34.12 38.62
CA THR A 194 2.49 33.42 39.53
C THR A 194 1.09 33.42 38.91
N TYR A 195 0.21 32.55 39.40
CA TYR A 195 -1.21 32.66 39.13
C TYR A 195 -1.98 32.90 40.44
N THR A 196 -3.09 33.61 40.34
CA THR A 196 -4.04 33.84 41.42
C THR A 196 -5.31 33.09 41.11
N SER A 197 -5.75 32.24 42.03
CA SER A 197 -7.05 31.56 41.99
C SER A 197 -7.78 31.86 43.31
N ASP A 198 -9.04 32.28 43.25
CA ASP A 198 -9.85 32.63 44.43
C ASP A 198 -9.18 33.62 45.42
N GLY A 199 -8.35 34.53 44.89
CA GLY A 199 -7.62 35.53 45.68
C GLY A 199 -6.40 34.99 46.44
N VAL A 200 -5.98 33.76 46.17
CA VAL A 200 -4.74 33.15 46.66
C VAL A 200 -3.72 33.08 45.52
N GLU A 201 -2.53 33.59 45.78
CA GLU A 201 -1.42 33.58 44.82
C GLU A 201 -0.55 32.33 45.00
N SER A 202 -0.15 31.72 43.88
CA SER A 202 0.75 30.57 43.83
C SER A 202 2.19 30.92 44.21
N ASP A 203 3.04 29.90 44.37
CA ASP A 203 4.49 30.09 44.33
C ASP A 203 4.94 30.62 42.96
N HIS A 204 6.12 31.24 42.93
CA HIS A 204 6.74 31.74 41.70
C HIS A 204 7.21 30.59 40.80
N SER A 205 7.06 30.79 39.49
CA SER A 205 7.73 29.96 38.47
C SER A 205 9.25 30.02 38.60
N ASP A 206 9.92 29.16 37.81
CA ASP A 206 11.35 29.33 37.55
C ASP A 206 11.64 30.72 36.99
N GLU A 207 12.76 31.30 37.41
CA GLU A 207 13.20 32.62 36.98
C GLU A 207 13.84 32.55 35.57
N ALA A 208 13.34 33.39 34.66
CA ALA A 208 13.84 33.50 33.30
C ALA A 208 14.43 34.90 33.07
N CYS A 209 15.72 34.97 32.73
CA CYS A 209 16.43 36.24 32.52
C CYS A 209 16.81 36.47 31.05
N ALA A 210 16.70 37.72 30.60
CA ALA A 210 17.13 38.14 29.27
C ALA A 210 17.79 39.53 29.32
N THR A 211 18.76 39.78 28.44
CA THR A 211 19.43 41.08 28.28
C THR A 211 18.90 41.79 27.05
N THR A 212 18.56 43.07 27.17
CA THR A 212 18.13 43.89 26.04
C THR A 212 19.26 44.15 25.05
N ASN A 213 18.89 44.45 23.81
CA ASN A 213 19.85 44.74 22.74
C ASN A 213 20.73 45.96 23.08
N GLU A 214 21.85 46.08 22.35
CA GLU A 214 22.64 47.30 22.33
C GLU A 214 21.83 48.49 21.76
N ASP A 215 22.19 49.70 22.18
CA ASP A 215 21.63 50.94 21.63
C ASP A 215 21.89 50.95 20.11
N PRO A 216 20.86 51.10 19.26
CA PRO A 216 21.04 51.10 17.82
C PRO A 216 21.99 52.20 17.39
N TYR A 217 22.98 51.87 16.55
CA TYR A 217 23.86 52.86 15.95
C TYR A 217 23.10 53.66 14.89
N ILE A 218 22.83 54.93 15.19
CA ILE A 218 22.25 55.91 14.26
C ILE A 218 23.39 56.81 13.80
N TYR A 219 23.78 56.64 12.53
CA TYR A 219 24.82 57.43 11.90
C TYR A 219 24.26 58.73 11.32
N GLY A 220 24.89 59.86 11.63
CA GLY A 220 24.56 61.16 11.05
C GLY A 220 25.49 62.25 11.57
N CYS A 221 25.37 63.47 11.05
CA CYS A 221 26.23 64.55 11.50
C CYS A 221 25.88 64.97 12.94
N MET A 222 26.81 64.79 13.87
CA MET A 222 26.61 65.13 15.29
C MET A 222 26.92 66.60 15.64
N ASN A 223 27.43 67.40 14.69
CA ASN A 223 27.79 68.79 14.94
C ASN A 223 26.58 69.72 14.79
N GLU A 224 26.12 70.31 15.88
CA GLU A 224 24.97 71.26 15.92
C GLU A 224 25.15 72.49 15.01
N SER A 225 26.38 72.82 14.62
CA SER A 225 26.69 73.94 13.71
C SER A 225 26.72 73.55 12.24
N ALA A 226 26.54 72.27 11.91
CA ALA A 226 26.46 71.79 10.53
C ALA A 226 25.04 71.96 9.96
N CYS A 227 24.94 72.18 8.65
CA CYS A 227 23.69 72.33 7.93
C CYS A 227 22.86 71.05 7.89
N ASN A 228 23.52 69.89 7.97
CA ASN A 228 22.90 68.56 7.97
C ASN A 228 22.98 67.86 9.35
N TYR A 229 23.02 68.65 10.44
CA TYR A 229 22.96 68.11 11.80
C TYR A 229 21.74 67.18 11.98
N ASP A 230 21.99 65.98 12.49
CA ASP A 230 20.97 64.99 12.84
C ASP A 230 20.90 64.83 14.36
N PRO A 231 19.83 65.32 15.02
CA PRO A 231 19.66 65.19 16.47
C PRO A 231 19.40 63.76 16.94
N GLU A 232 19.06 62.83 16.04
CA GLU A 232 18.85 61.42 16.37
C GLU A 232 20.15 60.57 16.23
N ALA A 233 21.22 61.15 15.66
CA ALA A 233 22.50 60.45 15.49
C ALA A 233 23.27 60.28 16.82
N ASN A 234 23.64 59.04 17.14
CA ASN A 234 24.54 58.71 18.26
C ASN A 234 25.97 58.34 17.81
N MET A 235 26.23 58.33 16.50
CA MET A 235 27.54 58.13 15.87
C MET A 235 27.73 59.10 14.70
N ASP A 236 28.89 59.77 14.63
CA ASP A 236 29.23 60.65 13.51
C ASP A 236 29.52 59.83 12.24
N ASP A 237 28.86 60.17 11.14
CA ASP A 237 29.05 59.52 9.83
C ASP A 237 30.20 60.15 9.01
N GLY A 238 30.78 61.24 9.51
CA GLY A 238 31.88 61.96 8.88
C GLY A 238 31.48 62.84 7.70
N ASN A 239 30.17 62.99 7.43
CA ASN A 239 29.65 63.75 6.29
C ASN A 239 29.01 65.09 6.70
N CYS A 240 29.43 65.70 7.80
CA CYS A 240 28.96 67.03 8.20
C CYS A 240 29.23 68.10 7.14
N GLU A 241 28.19 68.78 6.68
CA GLU A 241 28.24 69.89 5.73
C GLU A 241 28.12 71.22 6.46
N TYR A 242 29.05 72.13 6.22
CA TYR A 242 29.07 73.47 6.84
C TYR A 242 28.87 74.55 5.77
N ALA A 243 28.24 75.66 6.15
CA ALA A 243 28.16 76.83 5.29
C ALA A 243 29.56 77.38 5.00
N GLU A 244 29.82 77.81 3.76
CA GLU A 244 31.10 78.43 3.42
C GLU A 244 31.25 79.79 4.13
N GLU A 245 32.48 80.13 4.55
CA GLU A 245 32.73 81.42 5.21
C GLU A 245 32.21 82.57 4.32
N ASN A 246 31.29 83.36 4.89
CA ASN A 246 30.64 84.55 4.31
C ASN A 246 29.41 84.32 3.40
N TYR A 247 28.75 83.16 3.46
CA TYR A 247 27.43 82.93 2.84
C TYR A 247 26.38 82.41 3.83
#